data_AF-A0A8H7T9S9-F1
#
_entry.id   AF-A0A8H7T9S9-F1
#
_cell.length_a   1.000
_cell.length_b   1.000
_cell.length_c   1.000
_cell.angle_alpha   90.00
_cell.angle_beta   90.00
_cell.angle_gamma   90.00
#
_symmetry.space_group_name_H-M   'P 1'
#
loop_
_entity.id
_entity.type
_entity.pdbx_description
1 polymer ?
#
loop_
_entity_poly.entity_id
_entity_poly.type
_entity_poly.pdbx_seq_one_letter_code
_entity_poly.pdbx_strand_id
1 'polypeptide(L)'
;MSKFYFGGASGSVSSDDEDNLPYPEALPRSDFLAPTFSAPAYLSTLSDRHQTLEDLRTDLRERSQALSKELLDLVNTNYEQFLSLGSDLKGGEEKVEDVRVGLLGFKRGVEDVRGK
;
A
#
# COMPACT_ATOMS: atom_id res chain seq x y z
N MET A 1 -40.21 -43.62 -21.58
CA MET A 1 -38.84 -44.15 -21.43
C MET A 1 -38.03 -43.79 -22.67
N SER A 2 -36.90 -43.10 -22.50
CA SER A 2 -35.70 -43.34 -23.31
C SER A 2 -34.51 -42.72 -22.61
N LYS A 3 -33.55 -43.58 -22.27
CA LYS A 3 -32.37 -43.30 -21.47
C LYS A 3 -31.20 -43.21 -22.44
N PHE A 4 -30.66 -42.01 -22.64
CA PHE A 4 -29.51 -41.81 -23.51
C PHE A 4 -28.23 -41.94 -22.68
N TYR A 5 -27.38 -42.86 -23.13
CA TYR A 5 -26.11 -43.24 -22.53
C TYR A 5 -25.05 -42.16 -22.80
N PHE A 6 -24.35 -41.73 -21.75
CA PHE A 6 -23.15 -40.90 -21.87
C PHE A 6 -21.99 -41.82 -22.29
N GLY A 7 -21.78 -41.93 -23.60
CA GLY A 7 -20.62 -42.60 -24.18
C GLY A 7 -19.41 -41.68 -24.08
N GLY A 8 -18.45 -42.03 -23.23
CA GLY A 8 -17.16 -41.38 -23.16
C GLY A 8 -16.43 -41.50 -24.50
N ALA A 9 -16.27 -40.37 -25.19
CA ALA A 9 -15.23 -40.21 -26.17
C ALA A 9 -13.99 -39.73 -25.43
N SER A 10 -13.07 -40.67 -25.19
CA SER A 10 -11.65 -40.40 -24.96
C SER A 10 -11.11 -39.69 -26.21
N GLY A 11 -11.36 -38.38 -26.31
CA GLY A 11 -10.64 -37.50 -27.22
C GLY A 11 -9.22 -37.41 -26.69
N SER A 12 -8.27 -37.95 -27.44
CA SER A 12 -6.84 -37.73 -27.22
C SER A 12 -6.61 -36.22 -27.16
N VAL A 13 -6.35 -35.69 -25.96
CA VAL A 13 -5.89 -34.32 -25.78
C VAL A 13 -4.54 -34.21 -26.47
N SER A 14 -4.55 -33.64 -27.67
CA SER A 14 -3.34 -33.24 -28.36
C SER A 14 -2.72 -32.13 -27.53
N SER A 15 -1.46 -32.27 -27.17
CA SER A 15 -0.72 -31.39 -26.26
C SER A 15 -0.38 -30.00 -26.84
N ASP A 16 -1.22 -29.49 -27.74
CA ASP A 16 -1.00 -28.28 -28.55
C ASP A 16 -2.19 -27.31 -28.52
N ASP A 17 -3.08 -27.41 -27.52
CA ASP A 17 -4.11 -26.39 -27.29
C ASP A 17 -3.46 -25.20 -26.55
N GLU A 18 -2.93 -24.23 -27.31
CA GLU A 18 -2.46 -22.92 -26.81
C GLU A 18 -3.55 -22.13 -26.05
N ASP A 19 -4.81 -22.55 -26.16
CA ASP A 19 -5.96 -22.01 -25.45
C ASP A 19 -6.04 -22.42 -23.96
N ASN A 20 -5.15 -23.32 -23.50
CA ASN A 20 -5.01 -23.70 -22.09
C ASN A 20 -3.74 -23.12 -21.45
N LEU A 21 -3.29 -21.95 -21.92
CA LEU A 21 -2.22 -21.20 -21.27
C LEU A 21 -2.80 -20.36 -20.12
N PRO A 22 -2.22 -20.43 -18.90
CA PRO A 22 -2.67 -19.60 -17.81
C PRO A 22 -2.45 -18.13 -18.17
N TYR A 23 -3.50 -17.32 -18.01
CA TYR A 23 -3.40 -15.87 -18.18
C TYR A 23 -2.26 -15.32 -17.30
N PRO A 24 -1.46 -14.37 -17.81
CA PRO A 24 -0.38 -13.79 -17.03
C PRO A 24 -0.98 -13.11 -15.78
N GLU A 25 -0.53 -13.55 -14.61
CA GLU A 25 -0.92 -12.96 -13.35
C GLU A 25 -0.46 -11.49 -13.29
N ALA A 26 -1.27 -10.62 -12.69
CA ALA A 26 -0.92 -9.21 -12.56
C ALA A 26 0.44 -9.06 -11.85
N LEU A 27 1.27 -8.11 -12.31
CA LEU A 27 2.59 -7.86 -11.73
C LEU A 27 2.43 -7.49 -10.24
N PRO A 28 2.99 -8.27 -9.29
CA PRO A 28 2.78 -8.01 -7.87
C PRO A 28 3.58 -6.80 -7.39
N ARG A 29 3.02 -6.03 -6.45
CA ARG A 29 3.61 -4.74 -6.00
C ARG A 29 4.89 -4.94 -5.22
N SER A 30 4.92 -6.03 -4.46
CA SER A 30 6.06 -6.46 -3.63
C SER A 30 7.37 -6.44 -4.38
N ASP A 31 7.35 -6.83 -5.66
CA ASP A 31 8.55 -7.03 -6.45
C ASP A 31 9.24 -5.69 -6.76
N PHE A 32 8.46 -4.60 -6.83
CA PHE A 32 8.96 -3.25 -7.09
C PHE A 32 9.33 -2.46 -5.82
N LEU A 33 9.05 -3.01 -4.64
CA LEU A 33 9.38 -2.39 -3.34
C LEU A 33 10.71 -2.91 -2.77
N ALA A 34 11.36 -3.88 -3.45
CA ALA A 34 12.64 -4.41 -3.02
C ALA A 34 13.73 -3.32 -3.09
N PRO A 35 14.50 -3.08 -2.01
CA PRO A 35 15.55 -2.05 -1.99
C PRO A 35 16.71 -2.33 -2.97
N THR A 36 16.83 -3.57 -3.46
CA THR A 36 17.81 -4.01 -4.46
C THR A 36 17.13 -4.41 -5.77
N PHE A 37 16.03 -3.75 -6.14
CA PHE A 37 15.33 -4.05 -7.39
C PHE A 37 16.26 -3.91 -8.60
N SER A 38 16.29 -4.94 -9.44
CA SER A 38 17.04 -4.95 -10.70
C SER A 38 16.08 -5.31 -11.83
N ALA A 39 15.77 -4.33 -12.67
CA ALA A 39 14.91 -4.51 -13.84
C ALA A 39 15.33 -5.68 -14.75
N PRO A 40 16.62 -5.87 -15.12
CA PRO A 40 17.00 -6.99 -15.98
C PRO A 40 16.83 -8.36 -15.31
N ALA A 41 17.06 -8.46 -14.00
CA ALA A 41 16.83 -9.70 -13.24
C ALA A 41 15.32 -10.00 -13.10
N TYR A 42 14.50 -8.96 -12.94
CA TYR A 42 13.05 -9.10 -12.90
C TYR A 42 12.47 -9.55 -14.24
N LEU A 43 12.90 -8.93 -15.34
CA LEU A 43 12.48 -9.30 -16.69
C LEU A 43 12.93 -10.72 -17.07
N SER A 44 14.10 -11.17 -16.61
CA SER A 44 14.54 -12.55 -16.83
C SER A 44 13.67 -13.58 -16.09
N THR A 45 13.12 -13.24 -14.92
CA THR A 45 12.17 -14.11 -14.20
C THR A 45 10.77 -14.14 -14.82
N LEU A 46 10.47 -13.16 -15.69
CA LEU A 46 9.18 -13.07 -16.39
C LEU A 46 9.17 -13.77 -17.75
N SER A 47 10.30 -14.33 -18.20
CA SER A 47 10.40 -14.99 -19.52
C SER A 47 9.50 -16.22 -19.66
N ASP A 48 9.01 -16.79 -18.55
CA ASP A 48 8.06 -17.92 -18.55
C ASP A 48 6.59 -17.48 -18.74
N ARG A 49 6.31 -16.16 -18.77
CA ARG A 49 4.97 -15.63 -19.03
C ARG A 49 4.82 -15.42 -20.53
N HIS A 50 3.99 -16.25 -21.17
CA HIS A 50 3.61 -16.14 -22.58
C HIS A 50 2.72 -14.90 -22.85
N GLN A 51 3.14 -13.71 -22.41
CA GLN A 51 2.47 -12.42 -22.63
C GLN A 51 3.12 -11.69 -23.80
N THR A 52 2.36 -10.88 -24.53
CA THR A 52 2.95 -10.01 -25.56
C THR A 52 3.85 -8.94 -24.91
N LEU A 53 4.95 -8.58 -25.57
CA LEU A 53 5.85 -7.53 -25.08
C LEU A 53 5.17 -6.16 -24.97
N GLU A 54 4.16 -5.91 -25.80
CA GLU A 54 3.42 -4.65 -25.80
C GLU A 54 2.49 -4.54 -24.58
N ASP A 55 1.85 -5.65 -24.19
CA ASP A 55 1.04 -5.70 -22.96
C ASP A 55 1.92 -5.57 -21.72
N LEU A 56 3.05 -6.30 -21.67
CA LEU A 56 4.01 -6.17 -20.57
C LEU A 56 4.52 -4.73 -20.42
N ARG A 57 4.80 -4.06 -21.54
CA ARG A 57 5.23 -2.65 -21.54
C ARG A 57 4.15 -1.72 -21.00
N THR A 58 2.89 -1.98 -21.37
CA THR A 58 1.74 -1.18 -20.93
C THR A 58 1.51 -1.37 -19.44
N ASP A 59 1.49 -2.61 -18.96
CA ASP A 59 1.34 -2.96 -17.54
C ASP A 59 2.46 -2.34 -16.68
N LEU A 60 3.72 -2.41 -17.13
CA LEU A 60 4.85 -1.79 -16.45
C LEU A 60 4.74 -0.27 -16.40
N ARG A 61 4.26 0.36 -17.47
CA ARG A 61 4.05 1.82 -17.51
C ARG A 61 2.94 2.26 -16.57
N GLU A 62 1.80 1.58 -16.64
CA GLU A 62 0.66 1.86 -15.76
C GLU A 62 1.08 1.70 -14.30
N ARG A 63 1.82 0.63 -13.99
CA ARG A 63 2.31 0.38 -12.63
C ARG A 63 3.33 1.43 -12.17
N SER A 64 4.23 1.86 -13.05
CA SER A 64 5.19 2.94 -12.74
C SER A 64 4.47 4.25 -12.42
N GLN A 65 3.41 4.60 -13.16
CA GLN A 65 2.60 5.79 -12.90
C GLN A 65 1.85 5.66 -11.57
N ALA A 66 1.24 4.49 -11.30
CA ALA A 66 0.54 4.23 -10.04
C ALA A 66 1.48 4.34 -8.83
N LEU A 67 2.68 3.75 -8.91
CA LEU A 67 3.69 3.84 -7.86
C LEU A 67 4.19 5.27 -7.65
N SER A 68 4.38 6.04 -8.73
CA SER A 68 4.79 7.44 -8.64
C SER A 68 3.74 8.30 -7.95
N LYS A 69 2.46 8.07 -8.25
CA LYS A 69 1.34 8.74 -7.58
C LYS A 69 1.26 8.34 -6.11
N GLU A 70 1.35 7.05 -5.80
CA GLU A 70 1.32 6.57 -4.42
C GLU A 70 2.48 7.14 -3.59
N LEU A 71 3.67 7.26 -4.18
CA LEU A 71 4.82 7.87 -3.51
C LEU A 71 4.56 9.35 -3.21
N LEU A 72 3.97 10.08 -4.15
CA LEU A 72 3.59 11.48 -3.94
C LEU A 72 2.51 11.61 -2.86
N ASP A 73 1.50 10.75 -2.87
CA ASP A 73 0.43 10.72 -1.87
C ASP A 73 0.97 10.36 -0.49
N LEU A 74 1.91 9.41 -0.39
CA LEU A 74 2.58 9.03 0.86
C LEU A 74 3.39 10.20 1.43
N VAL A 75 4.16 10.88 0.58
CA VAL A 75 4.95 12.06 0.98
C VAL A 75 4.02 13.19 1.43
N ASN A 76 2.95 13.45 0.69
CA ASN A 76 1.98 14.48 1.06
C ASN A 76 1.29 14.16 2.39
N THR A 77 0.84 12.92 2.57
CA THR A 77 0.22 12.46 3.83
C THR A 77 1.20 12.59 5.00
N ASN A 78 2.46 12.20 4.80
CA ASN A 78 3.48 12.32 5.84
C ASN A 78 3.77 13.80 6.17
N TYR A 79 3.80 14.67 5.16
CA TYR A 79 4.00 16.11 5.34
C TYR A 79 2.83 16.76 6.09
N GLU A 80 1.59 16.41 5.75
CA GLU A 80 0.39 16.87 6.47
C GLU A 80 0.39 16.42 7.93
N GLN A 81 0.74 15.16 8.21
CA GLN A 81 0.87 14.64 9.57
C GLN A 81 1.98 15.36 10.36
N PHE A 82 3.10 15.65 9.70
CA PHE A 82 4.19 16.39 10.34
C PHE A 82 3.78 17.82 10.67
N LEU A 83 3.07 18.49 9.76
CA LEU A 83 2.53 19.83 9.99
C LEU A 83 1.48 19.85 11.10
N SER A 84 0.57 18.87 11.12
CA SER A 84 -0.46 18.78 12.17
C SER A 84 0.17 18.54 13.54
N LEU A 85 1.17 17.65 13.61
CA LEU A 85 1.92 17.41 14.83
C LEU A 85 2.64 18.69 15.29
N GLY A 86 3.24 19.44 14.37
CA GLY A 86 3.85 20.73 14.67
C GLY A 86 2.85 21.76 15.20
N SER A 87 1.64 21.84 14.62
CA SER A 87 0.59 22.73 15.13
C SER A 87 0.07 22.31 16.50
N ASP A 88 -0.07 21.01 16.74
CA ASP A 88 -0.51 20.46 18.02
C ASP A 88 0.53 20.70 19.11
N LEU A 89 1.82 20.53 18.80
CA LEU A 89 2.91 20.83 19.73
C LEU A 89 2.93 22.32 20.08
N LYS A 90 2.80 23.20 19.08
CA LYS A 90 2.79 24.65 19.27
C LYS A 90 1.60 25.13 20.13
N GLY A 91 0.41 24.55 19.93
CA GLY A 91 -0.75 24.85 20.77
C GLY A 91 -0.74 24.12 22.12
N GLY A 92 0.01 23.04 22.24
CA GLY A 92 0.17 22.26 23.47
C GLY A 92 0.94 23.01 24.55
N GLU A 93 1.95 23.80 24.18
CA GLU A 93 2.73 24.62 25.11
C GLU A 93 1.85 25.64 25.86
N GLU A 94 0.94 26.32 25.14
CA GLU A 94 -0.03 27.26 25.71
C GLU A 94 -0.96 26.58 26.74
N LYS A 95 -1.50 25.41 26.40
CA LYS A 95 -2.35 24.63 27.32
C LYS A 95 -1.61 24.19 28.59
N VAL A 96 -0.33 23.85 28.46
CA VAL A 96 0.52 23.47 29.61
C VAL A 96 0.80 24.68 30.49
N GLU A 97 1.06 25.85 29.90
CA GLU A 97 1.22 27.12 30.62
C GLU A 97 -0.06 27.47 31.40
N ASP A 98 -1.23 27.39 30.77
CA ASP A 98 -2.52 27.64 31.41
C ASP A 98 -2.75 26.74 32.64
N VAL A 99 -2.49 25.44 32.51
CA VAL A 99 -2.59 24.49 33.62
C VAL A 99 -1.59 24.84 34.73
N ARG A 100 -0.36 25.22 34.37
CA ARG A 100 0.66 25.62 35.34
C ARG A 100 0.24 26.87 36.13
N VAL A 101 -0.33 27.88 35.46
CA VAL A 101 -0.87 29.07 36.11
C VAL A 101 -2.03 28.71 37.04
N GLY A 102 -2.94 27.84 36.59
CA GLY A 102 -4.04 27.32 37.40
C GLY A 102 -3.57 26.61 38.68
N LEU A 103 -2.53 25.76 38.57
CA LEU A 103 -1.93 25.06 39.70
C LEU A 103 -1.24 26.01 40.69
N LEU A 104 -0.55 27.05 40.19
CA LEU A 104 0.05 28.07 41.03
C LEU A 104 -1.01 28.87 41.80
N GLY A 105 -2.12 29.21 41.14
CA GLY A 105 -3.28 29.84 41.77
C GLY A 105 -3.91 28.96 42.84
N PHE A 106 -4.10 27.67 42.54
CA PHE A 106 -4.62 26.69 43.50
C PHE A 106 -3.69 26.52 44.71
N LYS A 107 -2.39 26.38 44.49
CA LYS A 107 -1.39 26.28 45.57
C LYS A 107 -1.48 27.48 46.51
N ARG A 108 -1.56 28.70 45.95
CA ARG A 108 -1.71 29.93 46.74
C ARG A 108 -3.01 29.93 47.55
N GLY A 109 -4.13 29.53 46.93
CA GLY A 109 -5.41 29.42 47.63
C GLY A 109 -5.37 28.42 48.80
N VAL A 110 -4.66 27.30 48.65
CA VAL A 110 -4.47 26.33 49.74
C VAL A 110 -3.57 26.89 50.85
N GLU A 111 -2.50 27.60 50.52
CA GLU A 111 -1.64 28.27 51.52
C GLU A 111 -2.41 29.35 52.31
N ASP A 112 -3.27 30.13 51.65
CA ASP A 112 -4.11 31.14 52.30
C ASP A 112 -5.14 30.52 53.27
N VAL A 113 -5.67 29.33 52.96
CA VAL A 113 -6.58 28.58 53.85
C VAL A 113 -5.83 27.94 55.01
N ARG A 114 -4.60 27.48 54.81
CA ARG A 114 -3.77 26.86 55.86
C ARG A 114 -3.15 27.89 56.82
N GLY A 115 -3.02 29.14 56.39
CA GLY A 115 -2.50 30.26 57.18
C GLY A 115 -3.55 30.99 58.03
N LYS A 116 -4.84 30.69 57.83
CA LYS A 116 -5.97 31.12 58.67
C LYS A 116 -6.26 30.07 59.75
#